data_AF-A0A956QBB1-F1
#
_entry.id   AF-A0A956QBB1-F1
#
_cell.length_a   1.000
_cell.length_b   1.000
_cell.length_c   1.000
_cell.angle_alpha   90.00
_cell.angle_beta   90.00
_cell.angle_gamma   90.00
#
_symmetry.space_group_name_H-M   'P 1'
#
loop_
_entity.id
_entity.type
_entity.pdbx_description
1 polymer ?
#
loop_
_entity_poly.entity_id
_entity_poly.type
_entity_poly.pdbx_seq_one_letter_code
_entity_poly.pdbx_strand_id
1 'polypeptide(L)'
;MFRNRAFSLLELLAAMAVLTLLLSLVFGSFVMATRCFYETSTRQSAETELRAIKVLLQRDIEGTSFWQVGSATRVTPQGERDGLSLVTLDDWSNNLNYNVTSQRPDWNRYVVWYATQEQPGRLIRQVIQPPSIPINDPYLNLGTNMNDIDPLANAGVLSSRTLSRNVLDFEVEPRLQNGSVRVRARLYRQGLKRALSNTQVEDTLEVTMIFRPRNTWPVI
;
A
#
# COMPACT_ATOMS: atom_id res chain seq x y z
N MET A 1 -39.56 55.28 -36.63
CA MET A 1 -38.38 56.15 -36.39
C MET A 1 -37.56 55.53 -35.28
N PHE A 2 -36.68 54.58 -35.61
CA PHE A 2 -35.85 53.90 -34.62
C PHE A 2 -34.67 54.82 -34.28
N ARG A 3 -34.73 55.41 -33.08
CA ARG A 3 -33.67 56.25 -32.54
C ARG A 3 -32.50 55.34 -32.14
N ASN A 4 -31.56 55.17 -33.05
CA ASN A 4 -30.27 54.51 -32.79
C ASN A 4 -29.54 55.30 -31.70
N ARG A 5 -29.64 54.84 -30.45
CA ARG A 5 -28.86 55.40 -29.34
C ARG A 5 -27.42 54.88 -29.51
N ALA A 6 -26.50 55.78 -29.83
CA ALA A 6 -25.08 55.48 -29.79
C ALA A 6 -24.70 55.10 -28.35
N PHE A 7 -24.19 53.87 -28.18
CA PHE A 7 -23.71 53.35 -26.90
C PHE A 7 -22.59 54.25 -26.37
N SER A 8 -22.66 54.69 -25.12
CA SER A 8 -21.60 55.54 -24.55
C SER A 8 -20.37 54.69 -24.20
N LEU A 9 -19.17 55.24 -24.40
CA LEU A 9 -17.89 54.59 -24.07
C LEU A 9 -17.81 54.16 -22.59
N LEU A 10 -18.47 54.92 -21.71
CA LEU A 10 -18.53 54.64 -20.28
C LEU A 10 -19.40 53.42 -19.97
N GLU A 11 -20.49 53.23 -20.71
CA GLU A 11 -21.37 52.07 -20.59
C GLU A 11 -20.67 50.78 -21.04
N LEU A 12 -19.85 50.87 -22.09
CA LEU A 12 -18.98 49.77 -22.52
C LEU A 12 -17.95 49.39 -21.43
N LEU A 13 -17.25 50.37 -20.86
CA LEU A 13 -16.27 50.13 -19.79
C LEU A 13 -16.91 49.49 -18.55
N ALA A 14 -18.09 49.97 -18.15
CA ALA A 14 -18.85 49.39 -17.05
C ALA A 14 -19.25 47.93 -17.34
N ALA A 15 -19.75 47.64 -18.55
CA ALA A 15 -20.10 46.29 -18.97
C ALA A 15 -18.88 45.35 -18.99
N MET A 16 -17.73 45.82 -19.47
CA MET A 16 -16.48 45.06 -19.45
C MET A 16 -15.99 44.79 -18.02
N ALA A 17 -16.06 45.77 -17.12
CA ALA A 17 -15.67 45.61 -15.72
C ALA A 17 -16.57 44.58 -15.00
N VAL A 18 -17.89 44.64 -15.22
CA VAL A 18 -18.83 43.66 -14.65
C VAL A 18 -18.58 42.26 -15.23
N LEU A 19 -18.38 42.15 -16.54
CA LEU A 19 -18.11 40.86 -17.18
C LEU A 19 -16.80 40.24 -16.70
N THR A 20 -15.73 41.03 -16.58
CA THR A 20 -14.44 40.54 -16.07
C THR A 20 -14.53 40.11 -14.62
N LEU A 21 -15.26 40.86 -13.78
CA LEU A 21 -15.54 40.47 -12.40
C LEU A 21 -16.31 39.14 -12.35
N LEU A 22 -17.38 39.00 -13.13
CA LEU A 22 -18.15 37.75 -13.21
C LEU A 22 -17.31 36.57 -13.69
N LEU A 23 -16.53 36.75 -14.75
CA LEU A 23 -15.63 35.71 -15.25
C LEU A 23 -14.58 35.34 -14.20
N SER A 24 -13.98 36.30 -13.49
CA SER A 24 -13.01 36.02 -12.44
C SER A 24 -13.59 35.22 -11.28
N LEU A 25 -14.83 35.51 -10.87
CA LEU A 25 -15.54 34.73 -9.85
C LEU A 25 -15.79 33.29 -10.33
N VAL A 26 -16.28 33.13 -11.56
CA VAL A 26 -16.56 31.81 -12.14
C VAL A 26 -15.27 31.00 -12.29
N PHE A 27 -14.24 31.54 -12.94
CA PHE A 27 -12.95 30.86 -13.09
C PHE A 27 -12.26 30.61 -11.75
N GLY A 28 -12.36 31.55 -10.80
CA GLY A 28 -11.85 31.37 -9.43
C GLY A 28 -12.50 30.17 -8.74
N SER A 29 -13.83 30.03 -8.86
CA SER A 29 -14.55 28.88 -8.32
C SER A 29 -14.14 27.56 -8.96
N PHE A 30 -13.94 27.53 -10.29
CA PHE A 30 -13.48 26.34 -11.00
C PHE A 30 -12.07 25.92 -10.57
N VAL A 31 -11.13 26.86 -10.47
CA VAL A 31 -9.77 26.56 -10.01
C VAL A 31 -9.78 25.97 -8.60
N MET A 32 -10.62 26.51 -7.70
CA MET A 32 -10.77 25.96 -6.35
C MET A 32 -11.39 24.56 -6.36
N ALA A 33 -12.44 24.35 -7.15
CA ALA A 33 -13.11 23.06 -7.29
C ALA A 33 -12.17 21.97 -7.83
N THR A 34 -11.40 22.26 -8.88
CA THR A 34 -10.45 21.31 -9.46
C THR A 34 -9.35 20.92 -8.48
N ARG A 35 -8.84 21.87 -7.67
CA ARG A 35 -7.84 21.58 -6.63
C ARG A 35 -8.40 20.65 -5.56
N CYS A 36 -9.57 20.98 -5.04
CA CYS A 36 -10.24 20.16 -4.02
C CYS A 36 -10.55 18.74 -4.54
N PHE A 37 -11.02 18.65 -5.79
CA PHE A 37 -11.29 17.36 -6.43
C PHE A 37 -10.03 16.52 -6.58
N TYR A 38 -8.92 17.12 -7.03
CA TYR A 38 -7.65 16.43 -7.17
C TYR A 38 -7.14 15.89 -5.82
N GLU A 39 -7.09 16.74 -4.79
CA GLU A 39 -6.64 16.34 -3.44
C GLU A 39 -7.49 15.20 -2.86
N THR A 40 -8.81 15.30 -3.02
CA THR A 40 -9.74 14.26 -2.58
C THR A 40 -9.53 12.95 -3.35
N SER A 41 -9.38 13.04 -4.67
CA SER A 41 -9.15 11.88 -5.53
C SER A 41 -7.83 11.16 -5.20
N THR A 42 -6.74 11.92 -4.97
CA THR A 42 -5.44 11.36 -4.60
C THR A 42 -5.49 10.63 -3.25
N ARG A 43 -6.18 11.23 -2.27
CA ARG A 43 -6.36 10.64 -0.94
C ARG A 43 -7.23 9.38 -1.01
N GLN A 44 -8.35 9.43 -1.72
CA GLN A 44 -9.24 8.27 -1.88
C GLN A 44 -8.53 7.09 -2.57
N SER A 45 -7.69 7.36 -3.57
CA SER A 45 -6.87 6.34 -4.22
C SER A 45 -5.89 5.69 -3.24
N ALA A 46 -5.20 6.47 -2.41
CA ALA A 46 -4.29 5.95 -1.39
C ALA A 46 -5.01 5.11 -0.31
N GLU A 47 -6.17 5.57 0.15
CA GLU A 47 -7.00 4.83 1.11
C GLU A 47 -7.50 3.51 0.52
N THR A 48 -7.86 3.49 -0.76
CA THR A 48 -8.28 2.28 -1.47
C THR A 48 -7.13 1.28 -1.58
N GLU A 49 -5.92 1.76 -1.89
CA GLU A 49 -4.71 0.95 -1.97
C GLU A 49 -4.35 0.32 -0.61
N LEU A 50 -4.37 1.11 0.47
CA LEU A 50 -4.13 0.60 1.82
C LEU A 50 -5.21 -0.39 2.27
N ARG A 51 -6.47 -0.16 1.90
CA ARG A 51 -7.54 -1.12 2.18
C ARG A 51 -7.30 -2.45 1.47
N ALA A 52 -6.87 -2.44 0.22
CA ALA A 52 -6.54 -3.65 -0.52
C ALA A 52 -5.36 -4.40 0.11
N ILE A 53 -4.30 -3.67 0.51
CA ILE A 53 -3.15 -4.23 1.23
C ILE A 53 -3.61 -4.87 2.55
N LYS A 54 -4.43 -4.17 3.34
CA LYS A 54 -4.98 -4.66 4.60
C LYS A 54 -5.74 -5.98 4.43
N VAL A 55 -6.65 -6.05 3.46
CA VAL A 55 -7.47 -7.25 3.22
C VAL A 55 -6.60 -8.45 2.83
N LEU A 56 -5.59 -8.23 1.98
CA LEU A 56 -4.68 -9.29 1.57
C LEU A 56 -3.76 -9.75 2.71
N LEU A 57 -3.19 -8.81 3.48
CA LEU A 57 -2.41 -9.12 4.69
C LEU A 57 -3.25 -9.89 5.70
N GLN A 58 -4.49 -9.46 5.94
CA GLN A 58 -5.40 -10.14 6.85
C GLN A 58 -5.62 -11.59 6.42
N ARG A 59 -5.97 -11.80 5.14
CA ARG A 59 -6.18 -13.15 4.60
C ARG A 59 -4.95 -14.04 4.76
N ASP A 60 -3.77 -13.53 4.44
CA ASP A 60 -2.54 -14.32 4.49
C ASP A 60 -2.10 -14.59 5.94
N ILE A 61 -2.18 -13.60 6.83
CA ILE A 61 -1.79 -13.73 8.24
C ILE A 61 -2.78 -14.62 9.00
N GLU A 62 -4.08 -14.49 8.77
CA GLU A 62 -5.08 -15.34 9.42
C GLU A 62 -4.90 -16.81 9.06
N GLY A 63 -4.40 -17.11 7.85
CA GLY A 63 -4.15 -18.48 7.39
C GLY A 63 -2.89 -19.15 7.97
N THR A 64 -1.96 -18.41 8.57
CA THR A 64 -0.74 -19.01 9.14
C THR A 64 -0.89 -19.34 10.64
N SER A 65 0.10 -20.04 11.18
CA SER A 65 0.39 -20.05 12.63
C SER A 65 1.29 -18.88 13.00
N PHE A 66 1.13 -18.35 14.21
CA PHE A 66 1.97 -17.27 14.74
C PHE A 66 3.44 -17.67 14.85
N TRP A 67 3.72 -18.91 15.26
CA TRP A 67 5.07 -19.46 15.34
C TRP A 67 5.74 -19.60 13.97
N GLN A 68 4.96 -19.52 12.89
CA GLN A 68 5.39 -19.60 11.51
C GLN A 68 5.41 -18.22 10.83
N VAL A 69 5.34 -17.15 11.61
CA VAL A 69 5.55 -15.78 11.14
C VAL A 69 7.01 -15.41 11.36
N GLY A 70 7.70 -15.04 10.28
CA GLY A 70 9.03 -14.45 10.35
C GLY A 70 8.98 -12.98 9.95
N SER A 71 9.76 -12.13 10.61
CA SER A 71 10.05 -10.78 10.11
C SER A 71 11.55 -10.65 9.83
N ALA A 72 11.89 -9.84 8.84
CA ALA A 72 13.27 -9.49 8.54
C ALA A 72 13.37 -7.98 8.46
N THR A 73 14.10 -7.39 9.41
CA THR A 73 14.32 -5.95 9.41
C THR A 73 15.22 -5.56 8.25
N ARG A 74 14.79 -4.58 7.45
CA ARG A 74 15.62 -4.00 6.38
C ARG A 74 15.52 -2.49 6.52
N VAL A 75 16.53 -1.87 7.12
CA VAL A 75 16.56 -0.42 7.27
C VAL A 75 17.32 0.20 6.10
N THR A 76 16.72 1.21 5.49
CA THR A 76 17.40 2.10 4.54
C THR A 76 17.64 3.45 5.21
N PRO A 77 18.58 4.28 4.73
CA PRO A 77 18.78 5.64 5.26
C PRO A 77 17.51 6.51 5.23
N GLN A 78 16.51 6.10 4.46
CA GLN A 78 15.31 6.86 4.13
C GLN A 78 14.05 6.30 4.80
N GLY A 79 14.13 5.16 5.49
CA GLY A 79 12.99 4.51 6.13
C GLY A 79 13.11 3.01 6.34
N GLU A 80 12.08 2.43 6.95
CA GLU A 80 11.97 0.99 7.24
C GLU A 80 11.40 0.24 6.03
N ARG A 81 12.03 -0.87 5.65
CA ARG A 81 11.71 -1.68 4.45
C ARG A 81 11.59 -3.16 4.79
N ASP A 82 11.04 -3.44 5.96
CA ASP A 82 10.99 -4.77 6.52
C ASP A 82 10.35 -5.77 5.55
N GLY A 83 10.60 -7.03 5.83
CA GLY A 83 9.90 -8.11 5.19
C GLY A 83 9.17 -8.98 6.20
N LEU A 84 8.10 -9.59 5.74
CA LEU A 84 7.25 -10.50 6.48
C LEU A 84 7.21 -11.82 5.71
N SER A 85 7.61 -12.91 6.36
CA SER A 85 7.40 -14.27 5.90
C SER A 85 6.22 -14.87 6.64
N LEU A 86 5.38 -15.57 5.90
CA LEU A 86 4.28 -16.39 6.41
C LEU A 86 4.40 -17.76 5.78
N VAL A 87 3.99 -18.78 6.53
CA VAL A 87 3.88 -20.14 6.02
C VAL A 87 2.42 -20.44 5.77
N THR A 88 2.11 -21.12 4.68
CA THR A 88 0.73 -21.45 4.30
C THR A 88 0.65 -22.77 3.54
N LEU A 89 -0.58 -23.20 3.25
CA LEU A 89 -0.88 -24.31 2.37
C LEU A 89 -1.15 -23.82 0.96
N ASP A 90 -0.79 -24.63 -0.03
CA ASP A 90 -1.18 -24.43 -1.42
C ASP A 90 -2.69 -24.54 -1.63
N ASP A 91 -3.30 -25.52 -0.97
CA ASP A 91 -4.73 -25.78 -0.96
C ASP A 91 -5.20 -26.22 0.43
N TRP A 92 -6.05 -25.41 1.04
CA TRP A 92 -6.65 -25.69 2.36
C TRP A 92 -7.70 -26.81 2.31
N SER A 93 -8.24 -27.12 1.13
CA SER A 93 -9.27 -28.15 0.93
C SER A 93 -8.70 -29.55 0.70
N ASN A 94 -7.40 -29.66 0.41
CA ASN A 94 -6.76 -30.94 0.15
C ASN A 94 -6.37 -31.65 1.46
N ASN A 95 -7.04 -32.77 1.76
CA ASN A 95 -6.77 -33.57 2.96
C ASN A 95 -5.34 -34.13 3.03
N LEU A 96 -4.62 -34.24 1.90
CA LEU A 96 -3.23 -34.69 1.87
C LEU A 96 -2.25 -33.67 2.47
N ASN A 97 -2.67 -32.41 2.61
CA ASN A 97 -1.89 -31.36 3.26
C ASN A 97 -1.99 -31.38 4.78
N TYR A 98 -2.63 -32.41 5.35
CA TYR A 98 -2.79 -32.56 6.78
C TYR A 98 -2.20 -33.87 7.22
N ASN A 99 -1.44 -33.82 8.31
CA ASN A 99 -0.86 -34.98 8.92
C ASN A 99 -1.98 -35.91 9.45
N VAL A 100 -2.02 -37.16 8.99
CA VAL A 100 -3.09 -38.12 9.29
C VAL A 100 -3.30 -38.33 10.79
N THR A 101 -2.23 -38.30 11.59
CA THR A 101 -2.28 -38.55 13.03
C THR A 101 -2.60 -37.31 13.84
N SER A 102 -1.91 -36.20 13.55
CA SER A 102 -2.03 -34.97 14.36
C SER A 102 -3.11 -34.00 13.85
N GLN A 103 -3.63 -34.22 12.64
CA GLN A 103 -4.58 -33.34 11.95
C GLN A 103 -4.04 -31.90 11.77
N ARG A 104 -2.72 -31.73 11.87
CA ARG A 104 -2.05 -30.45 11.69
C ARG A 104 -1.71 -30.22 10.22
N PRO A 105 -1.70 -28.96 9.76
CA PRO A 105 -1.26 -28.64 8.41
C PRO A 105 0.22 -28.98 8.24
N ASP A 106 0.52 -29.79 7.24
CA ASP A 106 1.85 -30.05 6.72
C ASP A 106 2.18 -28.93 5.73
N TRP A 107 2.63 -27.81 6.30
CA TRP A 107 2.92 -26.57 5.58
C TRP A 107 3.77 -26.77 4.33
N ASN A 108 3.40 -26.16 3.20
CA ASN A 108 4.06 -26.44 1.93
C ASN A 108 4.32 -25.20 1.03
N ARG A 109 3.96 -24.00 1.48
CA ARG A 109 4.24 -22.74 0.77
C ARG A 109 4.69 -21.62 1.70
N TYR A 110 5.47 -20.70 1.15
CA TYR A 110 5.74 -19.41 1.75
C TYR A 110 4.94 -18.31 1.07
N VAL A 111 4.46 -17.36 1.87
CA VAL A 111 3.98 -16.06 1.40
C VAL A 111 4.88 -14.99 1.98
N VAL A 112 5.57 -14.26 1.11
CA VAL A 112 6.54 -13.25 1.50
C VAL A 112 6.03 -11.88 1.08
N TRP A 113 6.10 -10.93 2.00
CA TRP A 113 5.82 -9.52 1.79
C TRP A 113 7.07 -8.73 2.06
N TYR A 114 7.44 -7.79 1.20
CA TYR A 114 8.58 -6.91 1.46
C TYR A 114 8.44 -5.60 0.69
N ALA A 115 9.04 -4.54 1.22
CA ALA A 115 9.21 -3.29 0.51
C ALA A 115 10.59 -3.24 -0.18
N THR A 116 10.66 -2.79 -1.43
CA THR A 116 11.94 -2.57 -2.13
C THR A 116 12.69 -1.38 -1.54
N GLN A 117 14.03 -1.40 -1.63
CA GLN A 117 14.88 -0.36 -1.06
C GLN A 117 14.94 0.95 -1.89
N GLU A 118 14.35 0.97 -3.09
CA GLU A 118 14.26 2.20 -3.89
C GLU A 118 13.34 3.24 -3.21
N GLN A 119 13.46 4.51 -3.62
CA GLN A 119 12.64 5.59 -3.08
C GLN A 119 11.95 6.39 -4.21
N PRO A 120 10.59 6.45 -4.22
CA PRO A 120 9.68 5.69 -3.37
C PRO A 120 9.70 4.19 -3.70
N GLY A 121 9.51 3.33 -2.69
CA GLY A 121 9.62 1.89 -2.82
C GLY A 121 8.36 1.21 -3.36
N ARG A 122 8.48 -0.08 -3.69
CA ARG A 122 7.36 -0.96 -4.07
C ARG A 122 7.04 -1.92 -2.93
N LEU A 123 5.76 -2.13 -2.63
CA LEU A 123 5.32 -3.23 -1.78
C LEU A 123 5.06 -4.44 -2.65
N ILE A 124 5.78 -5.52 -2.41
CA ILE A 124 5.70 -6.75 -3.18
C ILE A 124 5.18 -7.86 -2.28
N ARG A 125 4.26 -8.66 -2.83
CA ARG A 125 3.80 -9.92 -2.27
C ARG A 125 4.21 -11.05 -3.20
N GLN A 126 4.85 -12.08 -2.67
CA GLN A 126 5.27 -13.27 -3.41
C GLN A 126 4.73 -14.53 -2.76
N VAL A 127 4.48 -15.54 -3.59
CA VAL A 127 4.26 -16.92 -3.18
C VAL A 127 5.45 -17.73 -3.65
N ILE A 128 6.11 -18.41 -2.73
CA ILE A 128 7.36 -19.13 -2.97
C ILE A 128 7.15 -20.61 -2.64
N GLN A 129 7.62 -21.47 -3.54
CA GLN A 129 7.75 -22.90 -3.34
C GLN A 129 9.02 -23.17 -2.52
N PRO A 130 8.90 -23.77 -1.33
CA PRO A 130 10.08 -24.20 -0.58
C PRO A 130 10.86 -25.30 -1.32
N PRO A 131 12.18 -25.43 -1.06
CA PRO A 131 12.98 -26.53 -1.59
C PRO A 131 12.63 -27.89 -0.97
N SER A 132 12.05 -27.91 0.23
CA SER A 132 11.65 -29.11 0.96
C SER A 132 10.30 -28.90 1.65
N ILE A 133 9.48 -29.94 1.67
CA ILE A 133 8.18 -29.98 2.36
C ILE A 133 8.12 -31.19 3.30
N PRO A 134 7.43 -31.12 4.45
CA PRO A 134 6.77 -29.93 5.00
C PRO A 134 7.75 -28.88 5.55
N ILE A 135 7.27 -27.64 5.63
CA ILE A 135 7.98 -26.48 6.19
C ILE A 135 7.77 -26.46 7.71
N ASN A 136 8.85 -26.28 8.47
CA ASN A 136 8.79 -26.15 9.92
C ASN A 136 9.16 -24.76 10.44
N ASP A 137 9.79 -23.93 9.61
CA ASP A 137 10.31 -22.62 9.98
C ASP A 137 9.89 -21.56 8.94
N PRO A 138 9.71 -20.30 9.34
CA PRO A 138 9.49 -19.21 8.39
C PRO A 138 10.69 -19.05 7.44
N TYR A 139 10.46 -18.40 6.29
CA TYR A 139 11.47 -18.22 5.25
C TYR A 139 12.69 -17.46 5.79
N LEU A 140 13.77 -18.20 6.01
CA LEU A 140 15.04 -17.68 6.49
C LEU A 140 15.68 -16.75 5.46
N ASN A 141 16.45 -15.77 5.92
CA ASN A 141 17.26 -14.86 5.09
C ASN A 141 16.46 -13.97 4.12
N LEU A 142 15.21 -13.63 4.47
CA LEU A 142 14.35 -12.75 3.70
C LEU A 142 14.98 -11.35 3.47
N GLY A 143 15.86 -10.89 4.37
CA GLY A 143 16.60 -9.64 4.18
C GLY A 143 17.58 -9.65 3.00
N THR A 144 18.25 -10.79 2.75
CA THR A 144 19.32 -10.92 1.75
C THR A 144 18.85 -11.58 0.46
N ASN A 145 17.79 -12.39 0.50
CA ASN A 145 17.34 -13.21 -0.62
C ASN A 145 16.26 -12.53 -1.48
N MET A 146 15.87 -11.30 -1.15
CA MET A 146 14.87 -10.55 -1.93
C MET A 146 15.56 -9.66 -2.95
N ASN A 147 15.34 -9.96 -4.23
CA ASN A 147 15.74 -9.13 -5.34
C ASN A 147 14.75 -7.95 -5.48
N ASP A 148 15.26 -6.74 -5.30
CA ASP A 148 14.48 -5.51 -5.43
C ASP A 148 14.28 -5.11 -6.90
N ILE A 149 15.21 -5.47 -7.79
CA ILE A 149 15.17 -5.10 -9.21
C ILE A 149 14.17 -6.00 -9.95
N ASP A 150 14.40 -7.32 -9.88
CA ASP A 150 13.53 -8.33 -10.48
C ASP A 150 13.04 -9.32 -9.42
N PRO A 151 11.84 -9.07 -8.85
CA PRO A 151 11.25 -9.97 -7.87
C PRO A 151 11.01 -11.39 -8.42
N LEU A 152 10.81 -11.55 -9.73
CA LEU A 152 10.58 -12.87 -10.33
C LEU A 152 11.86 -13.72 -10.40
N ALA A 153 13.03 -13.10 -10.29
CA ALA A 153 14.31 -13.79 -10.21
C ALA A 153 14.57 -14.45 -8.84
N ASN A 154 13.74 -14.20 -7.83
CA ASN A 154 13.86 -14.87 -6.54
C ASN A 154 13.60 -16.37 -6.69
N ALA A 155 14.40 -17.18 -6.01
CA ALA A 155 14.32 -18.64 -6.10
C ALA A 155 12.94 -19.16 -5.64
N GLY A 156 12.36 -20.09 -6.41
CA GLY A 156 11.11 -20.76 -6.07
C GLY A 156 9.85 -19.88 -6.19
N VAL A 157 9.92 -18.67 -6.75
CA VAL A 157 8.72 -17.83 -6.93
C VAL A 157 7.72 -18.51 -7.86
N LEU A 158 6.52 -18.75 -7.33
CA LEU A 158 5.36 -19.22 -8.08
C LEU A 158 4.51 -18.06 -8.59
N SER A 159 4.42 -16.99 -7.80
CA SER A 159 3.64 -15.80 -8.12
C SER A 159 4.26 -14.58 -7.44
N SER A 160 4.31 -13.46 -8.16
CA SER A 160 4.73 -12.16 -7.61
C SER A 160 3.70 -11.09 -7.98
N ARG A 161 3.37 -10.22 -7.03
CA ARG A 161 2.43 -9.12 -7.24
C ARG A 161 2.95 -7.86 -6.57
N THR A 162 3.07 -6.78 -7.33
CA THR A 162 3.26 -5.43 -6.80
C THR A 162 1.92 -4.88 -6.34
N LEU A 163 1.84 -4.48 -5.07
CA LEU A 163 0.62 -3.94 -4.45
C LEU A 163 0.65 -2.42 -4.33
N SER A 164 1.86 -1.88 -4.12
CA SER A 164 2.12 -0.44 -4.10
C SER A 164 3.39 -0.12 -4.85
N ARG A 165 3.47 1.08 -5.42
CA ARG A 165 4.69 1.65 -6.01
C ARG A 165 5.19 2.89 -5.27
N ASN A 166 4.52 3.27 -4.20
CA ASN A 166 4.77 4.52 -3.50
C ASN A 166 4.97 4.28 -2.00
N VAL A 167 5.77 3.29 -1.62
CA VAL A 167 6.01 2.93 -0.21
C VAL A 167 7.14 3.79 0.35
N LEU A 168 6.84 4.51 1.43
CA LEU A 168 7.83 5.23 2.23
C LEU A 168 8.32 4.47 3.43
N ASP A 169 7.47 3.64 4.04
CA ASP A 169 7.85 2.70 5.10
C ASP A 169 6.97 1.46 5.07
N PHE A 170 7.57 0.34 5.41
CA PHE A 170 6.88 -0.88 5.75
C PHE A 170 7.62 -1.52 6.93
N GLU A 171 6.96 -1.53 8.08
CA GLU A 171 7.48 -2.07 9.34
C GLU A 171 6.64 -3.25 9.78
N VAL A 172 7.30 -4.28 10.29
CA VAL A 172 6.64 -5.52 10.72
C VAL A 172 7.14 -5.91 12.11
N GLU A 173 6.22 -5.94 13.07
CA GLU A 173 6.51 -6.32 14.45
C GLU A 173 5.61 -7.48 14.89
N PRO A 174 6.12 -8.73 14.92
CA PRO A 174 5.48 -9.84 15.61
C PRO A 174 5.48 -9.59 17.13
N ARG A 175 4.30 -9.65 17.75
CA ARG A 175 4.09 -9.41 19.18
C ARG A 175 3.76 -10.71 19.90
N LEU A 176 4.79 -11.28 20.53
CA LEU A 176 4.69 -12.54 21.28
C LEU A 176 3.64 -12.49 22.40
N GLN A 177 3.51 -11.34 23.08
CA GLN A 177 2.64 -11.19 24.26
C GLN A 177 1.15 -11.45 23.98
N ASN A 178 0.70 -11.25 22.74
CA ASN A 178 -0.71 -11.35 22.37
C ASN A 178 -0.93 -12.13 21.07
N GLY A 179 0.10 -12.84 20.59
CA GLY A 179 0.07 -13.61 19.36
C GLY A 179 -0.36 -12.79 18.14
N SER A 180 -0.04 -11.50 18.07
CA SER A 180 -0.46 -10.62 16.98
C SER A 180 0.72 -10.14 16.14
N VAL A 181 0.45 -9.72 14.91
CA VAL A 181 1.44 -9.12 14.03
C VAL A 181 1.00 -7.68 13.78
N ARG A 182 1.81 -6.71 14.21
CA ARG A 182 1.62 -5.31 13.85
C ARG A 182 2.34 -5.05 12.53
N VAL A 183 1.65 -4.45 11.58
CA VAL A 183 2.20 -3.97 10.32
C VAL A 183 1.92 -2.49 10.20
N ARG A 184 2.96 -1.68 10.02
CA ARG A 184 2.83 -0.23 9.76
C ARG A 184 3.24 0.02 8.32
N ALA A 185 2.37 0.65 7.54
CA ALA A 185 2.64 1.00 6.16
C ALA A 185 2.45 2.50 5.96
N ARG A 186 3.45 3.15 5.38
CA ARG A 186 3.41 4.57 5.02
C ARG A 186 3.58 4.70 3.52
N LEU A 187 2.63 5.35 2.86
CA LEU A 187 2.64 5.58 1.42
C LEU A 187 2.90 7.06 1.10
N TYR A 188 3.72 7.30 0.09
CA TYR A 188 3.94 8.60 -0.53
C TYR A 188 2.84 8.93 -1.54
N ARG A 189 2.44 10.20 -1.59
CA ARG A 189 1.70 10.77 -2.71
C ARG A 189 2.25 12.13 -3.07
N GLN A 190 2.42 12.33 -4.37
CA GLN A 190 2.76 13.64 -4.91
C GLN A 190 1.51 14.52 -4.90
N GLY A 191 1.50 15.54 -4.04
CA GLY A 191 0.44 16.54 -4.03
C GLY A 191 0.64 17.63 -5.09
N LEU A 192 -0.32 18.56 -5.14
CA LEU A 192 -0.27 19.68 -6.08
C LEU A 192 0.84 20.66 -5.71
N LYS A 193 1.41 21.31 -6.73
CA LYS A 193 2.24 22.51 -6.55
C LYS A 193 1.36 23.64 -6.03
N ARG A 194 1.83 24.37 -5.01
CA ARG A 194 1.12 25.57 -4.54
C ARG A 194 1.16 26.65 -5.62
N ALA A 195 0.04 27.35 -5.80
CA ALA A 195 -0.17 28.33 -6.88
C ALA A 195 0.82 29.51 -6.91
N LEU A 196 1.60 29.70 -5.85
CA LEU A 196 2.54 30.82 -5.67
C LEU A 196 3.92 30.34 -5.17
N SER A 197 4.14 29.03 -5.10
CA SER A 197 5.41 28.47 -4.65
C SER A 197 5.78 27.24 -5.46
N ASN A 198 7.07 27.11 -5.80
CA ASN A 198 7.61 25.90 -6.41
C ASN A 198 7.63 24.70 -5.44
N THR A 199 7.25 24.89 -4.17
CA THR A 199 7.13 23.79 -3.20
C THR A 199 5.93 22.91 -3.55
N GLN A 200 6.20 21.65 -3.86
CA GLN A 200 5.19 20.59 -3.88
C GLN A 200 4.77 20.28 -2.45
N VAL A 201 3.46 20.17 -2.22
CA VAL A 201 2.97 19.61 -0.96
C VAL A 201 3.08 18.10 -1.09
N GLU A 202 3.93 17.50 -0.28
CA GLU A 202 3.99 16.04 -0.16
C GLU A 202 2.90 15.60 0.78
N ASP A 203 2.11 14.60 0.36
CA ASP A 203 1.10 13.98 1.21
C ASP A 203 1.56 12.56 1.55
N THR A 204 1.42 12.19 2.82
CA THR A 204 1.84 10.89 3.31
C THR A 204 0.69 10.26 4.07
N LEU A 205 0.28 9.07 3.66
CA LEU A 205 -0.76 8.31 4.32
C LEU A 205 -0.11 7.18 5.12
N GLU A 206 -0.34 7.16 6.42
CA GLU A 206 0.19 6.15 7.33
C GLU A 206 -0.94 5.37 7.99
N VAL A 207 -0.83 4.05 7.99
CA VAL A 207 -1.77 3.16 8.67
C VAL A 207 -1.01 2.10 9.45
N THR A 208 -1.41 1.91 10.70
CA THR A 208 -1.00 0.78 11.53
C THR A 208 -2.12 -0.25 11.57
N MET A 209 -1.79 -1.49 11.26
CA MET A 209 -2.70 -2.62 11.22
C MET A 209 -2.22 -3.68 12.22
N ILE A 210 -3.16 -4.35 12.88
CA ILE A 210 -2.85 -5.43 13.82
C ILE A 210 -3.68 -6.63 13.39
N PHE A 211 -3.01 -7.76 13.17
CA PHE A 211 -3.60 -9.01 12.73
C PHE A 211 -3.33 -10.11 13.74
N ARG A 212 -4.23 -11.09 13.84
CA ARG A 212 -4.03 -12.30 14.65
C ARG A 212 -4.10 -13.52 13.75
N PRO A 213 -3.03 -14.33 13.68
CA PRO A 213 -3.09 -15.63 13.02
C PRO A 213 -4.16 -16.50 13.68
N ARG A 214 -4.90 -17.29 12.88
CA ARG A 214 -6.00 -18.14 13.40
C ARG A 214 -5.57 -19.58 13.60
N ASN A 215 -4.55 -20.04 12.88
CA ASN A 215 -4.05 -21.41 12.96
C ASN A 215 -2.90 -21.54 13.97
N THR A 216 -3.02 -20.87 15.12
CA THR A 216 -2.01 -20.89 16.19
C THR A 216 -2.10 -22.20 16.97
N TRP A 217 -1.17 -23.11 16.71
CA TRP A 217 -0.90 -24.26 17.57
C TRP A 217 0.62 -24.38 17.82
N PRO A 218 1.09 -24.59 19.08
CA PRO A 218 0.31 -24.60 20.32
C PRO A 218 -0.37 -23.25 20.60
N VAL A 219 -1.45 -23.29 21.37
CA VAL A 219 -2.19 -22.09 21.80
C VAL A 219 -1.26 -21.19 22.60
N ILE A 220 -1.31 -19.88 22.32
CA ILE A 220 -0.55 -18.83 23.00
C ILE A 220 -1.26 -18.42 24.28
#